data_AF-A0A1Q6IKQ7-F1
#
_entry.id   AF-A0A1Q6IKQ7-F1
#
_cell.length_a   1.000
_cell.length_b   1.000
_cell.length_c   1.000
_cell.angle_alpha   90.00
_cell.angle_beta   90.00
_cell.angle_gamma   90.00
#
_symmetry.space_group_name_H-M   'P 1'
#
loop_
_entity.id
_entity.type
_entity.pdbx_description
1 polymer ?
#
loop_
_entity_poly.entity_id
_entity_poly.type
_entity_poly.pdbx_seq_one_letter_code
_entity_poly.pdbx_strand_id
1 'polypeptide(L)'
;MTVAEAQTLCLKQGTPFYSYRLPGERESVFGAQLDGEVAPFRQVGEQGKGFILVPFAESEEVPAWFIRGDITFREVTTDIEIRTGLSGTMGLTDIKPGQEPDISWEEYESQVAAMVAALKQGQVRKMVLSRTITLQERAYEKAAVWYTALADRYPEAFVFLVFVPGKTCWLGATPEIFLRQSAAGTETMALAGTRRVGTSGAWGQKEIEEQAIVTEYMAELLETVCGEKWRRQGPFSKQAGRVELCIRLLRWEGYL
;
A
#
# COMPACT_ATOMS: atom_id res chain seq x y z
N MET A 1 -19.44 -14.09 -11.17
CA MET A 1 -18.72 -12.83 -11.36
C MET A 1 -17.42 -12.95 -10.59
N THR A 2 -16.30 -12.97 -11.28
CA THR A 2 -14.97 -13.00 -10.65
C THR A 2 -14.59 -11.61 -10.16
N VAL A 3 -13.56 -11.52 -9.30
CA VAL A 3 -12.98 -10.24 -8.88
C VAL A 3 -12.55 -9.41 -10.10
N ALA A 4 -11.88 -10.01 -11.09
CA ALA A 4 -11.43 -9.31 -12.30
C ALA A 4 -12.59 -8.77 -13.16
N GLU A 5 -13.69 -9.53 -13.26
CA GLU A 5 -14.92 -9.08 -13.94
C GLU A 5 -15.54 -7.88 -13.21
N ALA A 6 -15.64 -7.95 -11.87
CA ALA A 6 -16.19 -6.87 -11.05
C ALA A 6 -15.33 -5.60 -11.12
N GLN A 7 -14.00 -5.72 -11.05
CA GLN A 7 -13.05 -4.61 -11.23
C GLN A 7 -13.25 -3.93 -12.59
N THR A 8 -13.29 -4.73 -13.67
CA THR A 8 -13.46 -4.22 -15.04
C THR A 8 -14.80 -3.48 -15.18
N LEU A 9 -15.87 -4.02 -14.58
CA LEU A 9 -17.19 -3.41 -14.60
C LEU A 9 -17.20 -2.06 -13.87
N CYS A 10 -16.67 -2.02 -12.65
CA CYS A 10 -16.61 -0.80 -11.83
C CYS A 10 -15.76 0.30 -12.48
N LEU A 11 -14.61 -0.06 -13.05
CA LEU A 11 -13.74 0.87 -13.80
C LEU A 11 -14.45 1.48 -15.02
N LYS A 12 -15.34 0.74 -15.68
CA LYS A 12 -16.12 1.24 -16.83
C LYS A 12 -17.32 2.09 -16.41
N GLN A 13 -17.89 1.83 -15.23
CA GLN A 13 -19.14 2.46 -14.79
C GLN A 13 -18.92 3.62 -13.82
N GLY A 14 -17.70 3.79 -13.32
CA GLY A 14 -17.41 4.79 -12.30
C GLY A 14 -17.91 4.37 -10.92
N THR A 15 -17.92 3.08 -10.60
CA THR A 15 -18.33 2.59 -9.27
C THR A 15 -17.10 2.55 -8.36
N PRO A 16 -17.09 3.23 -7.20
CA PRO A 16 -15.96 3.16 -6.27
C PRO A 16 -15.78 1.76 -5.72
N PHE A 17 -14.54 1.26 -5.71
CA PHE A 17 -14.25 -0.09 -5.25
C PHE A 17 -12.85 -0.22 -4.67
N TYR A 18 -12.66 -1.32 -3.93
CA TYR A 18 -11.36 -1.83 -3.55
C TYR A 18 -11.27 -3.33 -3.86
N SER A 19 -10.08 -3.78 -4.18
CA SER A 19 -9.71 -5.18 -4.23
C SER A 19 -8.38 -5.35 -3.55
N TYR A 20 -8.21 -6.44 -2.82
CA TYR A 20 -6.92 -6.77 -2.27
C TYR A 20 -6.73 -8.26 -2.07
N ARG A 21 -5.46 -8.66 -1.97
CA ARG A 21 -5.06 -10.00 -1.53
C ARG A 21 -4.00 -9.84 -0.45
N LEU A 22 -4.24 -10.50 0.69
CA LEU A 22 -3.28 -10.50 1.79
C LEU A 22 -2.05 -11.38 1.44
N PRO A 23 -0.87 -11.08 2.00
CA PRO A 23 0.32 -11.92 1.83
C PRO A 23 0.04 -13.39 2.14
N GLY A 24 0.41 -14.29 1.23
CA GLY A 24 0.26 -15.74 1.37
C GLY A 24 -1.16 -16.28 1.13
N GLU A 25 -2.16 -15.41 0.97
CA GLU A 25 -3.51 -15.85 0.61
C GLU A 25 -3.61 -16.15 -0.90
N ARG A 26 -4.52 -17.05 -1.25
CA ARG A 26 -4.82 -17.39 -2.65
C ARG A 26 -5.94 -16.53 -3.22
N GLU A 27 -6.93 -16.23 -2.40
CA GLU A 27 -8.17 -15.57 -2.82
C GLU A 27 -8.06 -14.06 -2.71
N SER A 28 -8.56 -13.35 -3.71
CA SER A 28 -8.72 -11.90 -3.64
C SER A 28 -10.04 -11.52 -2.98
N VAL A 29 -10.04 -10.46 -2.17
CA VAL A 29 -11.24 -9.81 -1.66
C VAL A 29 -11.62 -8.67 -2.60
N PHE A 30 -12.90 -8.54 -2.90
CA PHE A 30 -13.47 -7.39 -3.59
C PHE A 30 -14.53 -6.73 -2.68
N GLY A 31 -14.59 -5.39 -2.71
CA GLY A 31 -15.71 -4.64 -2.16
C GLY A 31 -15.98 -3.36 -2.94
N ALA A 32 -17.22 -2.91 -2.94
CA ALA A 32 -17.64 -1.70 -3.64
C ALA A 32 -18.68 -0.90 -2.87
N GLN A 33 -18.70 0.41 -3.13
CA GLN A 33 -19.71 1.34 -2.65
C GLN A 33 -20.73 1.56 -3.77
N LEU A 34 -22.02 1.32 -3.51
CA LEU A 34 -23.06 1.30 -4.55
C LEU A 34 -23.79 2.63 -4.70
N ASP A 35 -23.68 3.52 -3.71
CA ASP A 35 -24.33 4.82 -3.71
C ASP A 35 -23.53 5.92 -3.02
N GLY A 36 -23.95 7.15 -3.25
CA GLY A 36 -23.34 8.36 -2.68
C GLY A 36 -21.91 8.62 -3.16
N GLU A 37 -21.40 9.80 -2.83
CA GLU A 37 -19.99 10.11 -3.05
C GLU A 37 -19.12 9.41 -2.00
N VAL A 38 -17.88 9.10 -2.36
CA VAL A 38 -16.88 8.63 -1.39
C VAL A 38 -16.49 9.81 -0.52
N ALA A 39 -16.81 9.74 0.77
CA ALA A 39 -16.50 10.82 1.70
C ALA A 39 -15.01 10.84 2.08
N PRO A 40 -14.44 12.05 2.32
CA PRO A 40 -13.14 12.17 2.96
C PRO A 40 -13.13 11.45 4.32
N PHE A 41 -12.12 10.62 4.54
CA PHE A 41 -11.89 9.97 5.81
C PHE A 41 -11.15 10.92 6.76
N ARG A 42 -11.66 11.07 7.99
CA ARG A 42 -11.09 12.00 9.00
C ARG A 42 -10.60 11.30 10.25
N GLN A 43 -11.28 10.26 10.68
CA GLN A 43 -10.94 9.50 11.88
C GLN A 43 -11.58 8.13 11.84
N VAL A 44 -10.97 7.16 12.53
CA VAL A 44 -11.56 5.82 12.73
C VAL A 44 -12.77 5.96 13.67
N GLY A 45 -13.91 5.40 13.29
CA GLY A 45 -15.12 5.38 14.10
C GLY A 45 -16.07 4.24 13.69
N GLU A 46 -17.37 4.47 13.79
CA GLU A 46 -18.42 3.48 13.49
C GLU A 46 -18.69 3.32 11.97
N GLN A 47 -17.71 3.59 11.12
CA GLN A 47 -17.88 3.66 9.65
C GLN A 47 -18.14 2.29 8.99
N GLY A 48 -18.22 1.21 9.78
CA GLY A 48 -18.43 -0.15 9.30
C GLY A 48 -17.20 -0.74 8.62
N LYS A 49 -17.42 -1.77 7.80
CA LYS A 49 -16.35 -2.44 7.05
C LYS A 49 -16.11 -1.72 5.72
N GLY A 50 -14.84 -1.54 5.35
CA GLY A 50 -14.46 -0.90 4.10
C GLY A 50 -12.96 -0.82 3.93
N PHE A 51 -12.52 0.07 3.06
CA PHE A 51 -11.11 0.28 2.74
C PHE A 51 -10.74 1.75 2.87
N ILE A 52 -9.65 2.03 3.58
CA ILE A 52 -9.12 3.38 3.76
C ILE A 52 -7.88 3.54 2.88
N LEU A 53 -7.84 4.59 2.06
CA LEU A 53 -6.67 5.01 1.31
C LEU A 53 -6.18 6.35 1.85
N VAL A 54 -4.98 6.38 2.43
CA VAL A 54 -4.38 7.59 3.01
C VAL A 54 -3.21 8.04 2.13
N PRO A 55 -3.21 9.29 1.60
CA PRO A 55 -2.09 9.82 0.84
C PRO A 55 -0.91 10.14 1.76
N PHE A 56 0.30 10.21 1.21
CA PHE A 56 1.50 10.53 2.00
C PHE A 56 1.45 11.95 2.60
N ALA A 57 0.98 12.92 1.81
CA ALA A 57 0.74 14.29 2.24
C ALA A 57 -0.75 14.60 2.05
N GLU A 58 -1.50 14.64 3.14
CA GLU A 58 -2.91 15.01 3.12
C GLU A 58 -3.08 16.51 2.86
N SER A 59 -4.01 16.86 1.98
CA SER A 59 -4.46 18.22 1.74
C SER A 59 -5.96 18.27 1.55
N GLU A 60 -6.55 19.47 1.46
CA GLU A 60 -7.97 19.59 1.11
C GLU A 60 -8.30 19.04 -0.28
N GLU A 61 -7.33 19.09 -1.21
CA GLU A 61 -7.47 18.57 -2.57
C GLU A 61 -7.23 17.05 -2.65
N VAL A 62 -6.39 16.51 -1.78
CA VAL A 62 -6.03 15.09 -1.71
C VAL A 62 -6.20 14.59 -0.27
N PRO A 63 -7.46 14.35 0.18
CA PRO A 63 -7.70 13.81 1.51
C PRO A 63 -7.51 12.28 1.53
N ALA A 64 -7.51 11.69 2.73
CA ALA A 64 -7.77 10.27 2.88
C ALA A 64 -9.21 9.93 2.42
N TRP A 65 -9.42 8.73 1.88
CA TRP A 65 -10.72 8.25 1.40
C TRP A 65 -11.14 6.99 2.13
N PHE A 66 -12.43 6.87 2.46
CA PHE A 66 -13.02 5.63 2.96
C PHE A 66 -14.07 5.11 1.99
N ILE A 67 -13.80 3.95 1.40
CA ILE A 67 -14.73 3.27 0.50
C ILE A 67 -15.47 2.21 1.32
N ARG A 68 -16.79 2.37 1.42
CA ARG A 68 -17.63 1.40 2.12
C ARG A 68 -17.68 0.06 1.37
N GLY A 69 -17.72 -1.03 2.11
CA GLY A 69 -17.99 -2.36 1.56
C GLY A 69 -19.49 -2.65 1.53
N ASP A 70 -20.28 -1.85 0.80
CA ASP A 70 -21.74 -2.05 0.69
C ASP A 70 -22.04 -3.46 0.16
N ILE A 71 -21.19 -3.93 -0.76
CA ILE A 71 -21.08 -5.33 -1.16
C ILE A 71 -19.64 -5.81 -1.03
N THR A 72 -19.47 -7.08 -0.68
CA THR A 72 -18.15 -7.73 -0.64
C THR A 72 -18.25 -9.20 -1.05
N PHE A 73 -17.21 -9.73 -1.69
CA PHE A 73 -17.06 -11.17 -1.92
C PHE A 73 -15.58 -11.56 -2.04
N ARG A 74 -15.31 -12.88 -1.99
CA ARG A 74 -13.98 -13.45 -2.15
C ARG A 74 -13.91 -14.25 -3.44
N GLU A 75 -12.92 -13.95 -4.28
CA GLU A 75 -12.56 -14.59 -5.55
C GLU A 75 -13.64 -14.61 -6.64
N VAL A 76 -14.79 -15.23 -6.35
CA VAL A 76 -15.94 -15.34 -7.25
C VAL A 76 -17.24 -15.30 -6.46
N THR A 77 -18.27 -14.67 -7.03
CA THR A 77 -19.64 -14.71 -6.51
C THR A 77 -20.65 -15.16 -7.56
N THR A 78 -21.64 -15.94 -7.13
CA THR A 78 -22.85 -16.27 -7.88
C THR A 78 -24.08 -15.53 -7.37
N ASP A 79 -23.92 -14.71 -6.32
CA ASP A 79 -25.01 -13.96 -5.70
C ASP A 79 -25.62 -12.97 -6.71
N ILE A 80 -26.93 -13.08 -6.91
CA ILE A 80 -27.67 -12.24 -7.87
C ILE A 80 -27.75 -10.79 -7.40
N GLU A 81 -27.86 -10.54 -6.10
CA GLU A 81 -27.99 -9.20 -5.53
C GLU A 81 -26.70 -8.41 -5.72
N ILE A 82 -25.54 -9.03 -5.47
CA ILE A 82 -24.23 -8.41 -5.73
C ILE A 82 -24.08 -8.06 -7.21
N ARG A 83 -24.46 -8.98 -8.10
CA ARG A 83 -24.33 -8.79 -9.55
C ARG A 83 -25.26 -7.67 -10.07
N THR A 84 -26.49 -7.62 -9.56
CA THR A 84 -27.45 -6.58 -9.92
C THR A 84 -27.04 -5.22 -9.34
N GLY A 85 -26.56 -5.17 -8.10
CA GLY A 85 -26.05 -3.95 -7.47
C GLY A 85 -24.89 -3.33 -8.26
N LEU A 86 -23.97 -4.15 -8.75
CA LEU A 86 -22.86 -3.72 -9.61
C LEU A 86 -23.28 -3.33 -11.03
N SER A 87 -24.50 -3.58 -11.47
CA SER A 87 -24.91 -3.28 -12.85
C SER A 87 -25.28 -1.81 -13.06
N GLY A 88 -25.42 -1.03 -11.99
CA GLY A 88 -25.74 0.41 -12.06
C GLY A 88 -24.56 1.25 -12.56
N THR A 89 -24.85 2.28 -13.35
CA THR A 89 -23.85 3.28 -13.77
C THR A 89 -23.83 4.44 -12.78
N MET A 90 -22.67 4.71 -12.17
CA MET A 90 -22.47 5.91 -11.31
C MET A 90 -21.89 7.10 -12.08
N GLY A 91 -21.49 6.89 -13.34
CA GLY A 91 -20.96 7.93 -14.22
C GLY A 91 -19.44 8.04 -14.10
N LEU A 92 -18.75 8.08 -15.23
CA LEU A 92 -17.31 8.34 -15.26
C LEU A 92 -17.08 9.86 -15.31
N THR A 93 -16.41 10.38 -14.29
CA THR A 93 -15.74 11.67 -14.37
C THR A 93 -14.36 11.47 -14.97
N ASP A 94 -14.03 12.25 -16.00
CA ASP A 94 -12.69 12.24 -16.60
C ASP A 94 -11.63 12.52 -15.53
N ILE A 95 -10.78 11.53 -15.27
CA ILE A 95 -9.58 11.72 -14.44
C ILE A 95 -8.53 12.33 -15.36
N LYS A 96 -8.21 13.60 -15.12
CA LYS A 96 -7.08 14.23 -15.80
C LYS A 96 -5.79 13.54 -15.37
N PRO A 97 -4.90 13.15 -16.30
CA PRO A 97 -3.59 12.65 -15.95
C PRO A 97 -2.90 13.64 -15.01
N GLY A 98 -2.18 13.13 -14.00
CA GLY A 98 -1.29 13.96 -13.20
C GLY A 98 -0.34 14.72 -14.12
N GLN A 99 -0.26 16.04 -13.96
CA GLN A 99 0.56 16.90 -14.81
C GLN A 99 1.93 17.21 -14.20
N GLU A 100 2.27 16.61 -13.06
CA GLU A 100 3.58 16.82 -12.46
C GLU A 100 4.65 16.17 -13.33
N PRO A 101 5.59 16.96 -13.88
CA PRO A 101 6.65 16.41 -14.71
C PRO A 101 7.57 15.56 -13.83
N ASP A 102 7.99 14.42 -14.37
CA ASP A 102 9.10 13.69 -13.76
C ASP A 102 10.33 14.59 -13.77
N ILE A 103 11.09 14.56 -12.67
CA ILE A 103 12.40 15.20 -12.62
C ILE A 103 13.38 14.48 -13.55
N SER A 104 14.34 15.24 -14.09
CA SER A 104 15.40 14.65 -14.92
C SER A 104 16.34 13.79 -14.07
N TRP A 105 17.14 12.94 -14.74
CA TRP A 105 18.16 12.16 -14.06
C TRP A 105 19.22 13.05 -13.39
N GLU A 106 19.61 14.13 -14.06
CA GLU A 106 20.59 15.11 -13.58
C GLU A 106 20.07 15.86 -12.34
N GLU A 107 18.78 16.23 -12.34
CA GLU A 107 18.15 16.85 -11.17
C GLU A 107 18.09 15.89 -9.99
N TYR A 108 17.71 14.63 -10.24
CA TYR A 108 17.72 13.59 -9.21
C TYR A 108 19.12 13.35 -8.63
N GLU A 109 20.15 13.32 -9.47
CA GLU A 109 21.54 13.18 -9.04
C GLU A 109 21.99 14.37 -8.17
N SER A 110 21.59 15.59 -8.53
CA SER A 110 21.84 16.78 -7.72
C SER A 110 21.18 16.69 -6.34
N GLN A 111 19.92 16.26 -6.27
CA GLN A 111 19.21 16.05 -5.01
C GLN A 111 19.88 14.96 -4.15
N VAL A 112 20.35 13.86 -4.77
CA VAL A 112 21.13 12.82 -4.08
C VAL A 112 22.43 13.38 -3.51
N ALA A 113 23.16 14.21 -4.27
CA ALA A 113 24.39 14.83 -3.80
C ALA A 113 24.15 15.73 -2.58
N ALA A 114 23.07 16.53 -2.61
CA ALA A 114 22.66 17.36 -1.48
C ALA A 114 22.28 16.52 -0.25
N MET A 115 21.51 15.45 -0.42
CA MET A 115 21.17 14.50 0.65
C MET A 115 22.44 13.88 1.26
N VAL A 116 23.40 13.46 0.44
CA VAL A 116 24.68 12.91 0.91
C VAL A 116 25.49 13.94 1.69
N ALA A 117 25.50 15.20 1.26
CA ALA A 117 26.16 16.28 1.98
C ALA A 117 25.54 16.50 3.38
N ALA A 118 24.20 16.52 3.48
CA ALA A 118 23.48 16.65 4.75
C ALA A 118 23.76 15.47 5.71
N LEU A 119 23.79 14.24 5.19
CA LEU A 119 24.17 13.04 5.95
C LEU A 119 25.60 13.14 6.49
N LYS A 120 26.57 13.56 5.67
CA LYS A 120 27.97 13.73 6.08
C LYS A 120 28.17 14.83 7.12
N GLN A 121 27.35 15.87 7.08
CA GLN A 121 27.36 16.96 8.06
C GLN A 121 26.62 16.59 9.36
N GLY A 122 26.02 15.40 9.44
CA GLY A 122 25.26 14.94 10.61
C GLY A 122 23.95 15.68 10.84
N GLN A 123 23.43 16.39 9.82
CA GLN A 123 22.15 17.12 9.92
C GLN A 123 20.95 16.17 10.03
N VAL A 124 21.07 15.01 9.38
CA VAL A 124 20.09 13.92 9.43
C VAL A 124 20.83 12.59 9.56
N ARG A 125 20.18 11.59 10.16
CA ARG A 125 20.76 10.24 10.37
C ARG A 125 20.42 9.28 9.23
N LYS A 126 19.23 9.44 8.64
CA LYS A 126 18.72 8.67 7.49
C LYS A 126 17.73 9.54 6.73
N MET A 127 17.76 9.47 5.41
CA MET A 127 16.80 10.14 4.53
C MET A 127 16.44 9.21 3.37
N VAL A 128 15.20 9.29 2.89
CA VAL A 128 14.73 8.58 1.70
C VAL A 128 14.39 9.64 0.67
N LEU A 129 14.95 9.49 -0.53
CA LEU A 129 14.61 10.32 -1.69
C LEU A 129 13.90 9.42 -2.71
N SER A 130 12.84 9.94 -3.31
CA SER A 130 12.05 9.25 -4.34
C SER A 130 11.93 10.10 -5.60
N ARG A 131 11.68 9.44 -6.72
CA ARG A 131 11.33 10.08 -7.99
C ARG A 131 10.20 9.30 -8.66
N THR A 132 9.46 9.96 -9.54
CA THR A 132 8.39 9.34 -10.34
C THR A 132 8.91 8.91 -11.72
N ILE A 133 8.16 8.02 -12.36
CA ILE A 133 8.27 7.71 -13.77
C ILE A 133 6.85 7.69 -14.32
N THR A 134 6.58 8.53 -15.30
CA THR A 134 5.28 8.74 -15.91
C THR A 134 5.26 8.08 -17.28
N LEU A 135 4.31 7.18 -17.49
CA LEU A 135 4.13 6.46 -18.75
C LEU A 135 2.78 6.83 -19.36
N GLN A 136 2.77 7.12 -20.67
CA GLN A 136 1.53 7.36 -21.41
C GLN A 136 0.87 6.02 -21.77
N GLU A 137 -0.19 5.66 -21.05
CA GLU A 137 -0.83 4.36 -21.17
C GLU A 137 -2.33 4.44 -20.83
N ARG A 138 -3.14 3.55 -21.43
CA ARG A 138 -4.56 3.35 -21.10
C ARG A 138 -4.70 2.52 -19.83
N ALA A 139 -4.17 3.03 -18.72
CA ALA A 139 -4.03 2.30 -17.46
C ALA A 139 -5.36 1.72 -16.93
N TYR A 140 -6.47 2.46 -17.05
CA TYR A 140 -7.80 2.00 -16.60
C TYR A 140 -8.26 0.70 -17.27
N GLU A 141 -7.99 0.54 -18.56
CA GLU A 141 -8.38 -0.67 -19.30
C GLU A 141 -7.53 -1.88 -18.93
N LYS A 142 -6.34 -1.63 -18.37
CA LYS A 142 -5.36 -2.67 -18.03
C LYS A 142 -5.32 -2.97 -16.53
N ALA A 143 -5.87 -2.10 -15.67
CA ALA A 143 -5.73 -2.17 -14.22
C ALA A 143 -6.18 -3.52 -13.63
N ALA A 144 -7.32 -4.07 -14.06
CA ALA A 144 -7.79 -5.38 -13.60
C ALA A 144 -6.84 -6.52 -14.02
N VAL A 145 -6.33 -6.49 -15.25
CA VAL A 145 -5.36 -7.48 -15.75
C VAL A 145 -4.03 -7.36 -15.01
N TRP A 146 -3.56 -6.13 -14.76
CA TRP A 146 -2.34 -5.88 -13.99
C TRP A 146 -2.48 -6.29 -12.53
N TYR A 147 -3.64 -6.11 -11.92
CA TYR A 147 -3.93 -6.63 -10.57
C TYR A 147 -3.75 -8.14 -10.51
N THR A 148 -4.37 -8.90 -11.41
CA THR A 148 -4.20 -10.36 -11.46
C THR A 148 -2.74 -10.74 -11.68
N ALA A 149 -2.06 -10.07 -12.61
CA ALA A 149 -0.64 -10.33 -12.88
C ALA A 149 0.26 -10.04 -11.67
N LEU A 150 0.00 -8.97 -10.91
CA LEU A 150 0.73 -8.66 -9.68
C LEU A 150 0.44 -9.67 -8.58
N ALA A 151 -0.82 -10.09 -8.44
CA ALA A 151 -1.21 -11.14 -7.51
C ALA A 151 -0.41 -12.42 -7.83
N ASP A 152 -0.45 -12.91 -9.06
CA ASP A 152 0.25 -14.13 -9.45
C ASP A 152 1.77 -14.01 -9.28
N ARG A 153 2.34 -12.83 -9.58
CA ARG A 153 3.79 -12.62 -9.53
C ARG A 153 4.35 -12.47 -8.11
N TYR A 154 3.55 -11.96 -7.17
CA TYR A 154 4.02 -11.58 -5.83
C TYR A 154 3.13 -12.16 -4.71
N PRO A 155 3.12 -13.50 -4.50
CA PRO A 155 2.26 -14.17 -3.50
C PRO A 155 2.43 -13.63 -2.07
N GLU A 156 3.64 -13.21 -1.71
CA GLU A 156 3.99 -12.72 -0.36
C GLU A 156 3.80 -11.20 -0.17
N ALA A 157 3.26 -10.51 -1.16
CA ALA A 157 2.95 -9.09 -1.10
C ALA A 157 1.46 -8.85 -0.79
N PHE A 158 1.18 -7.75 -0.11
CA PHE A 158 -0.16 -7.17 -0.09
C PHE A 158 -0.40 -6.52 -1.44
N VAL A 159 -1.27 -7.13 -2.25
CA VAL A 159 -1.63 -6.62 -3.58
C VAL A 159 -2.98 -5.93 -3.47
N PHE A 160 -3.13 -4.73 -4.02
CA PHE A 160 -4.36 -3.97 -3.95
C PHE A 160 -4.65 -3.20 -5.23
N LEU A 161 -5.92 -3.04 -5.56
CA LEU A 161 -6.43 -2.12 -6.57
C LEU A 161 -7.57 -1.32 -5.94
N VAL A 162 -7.43 0.00 -5.88
CA VAL A 162 -8.39 0.91 -5.25
C VAL A 162 -8.79 1.96 -6.26
N PHE A 163 -10.08 2.23 -6.39
CA PHE A 163 -10.61 3.19 -7.34
C PHE A 163 -11.67 4.07 -6.68
N VAL A 164 -11.45 5.38 -6.75
CA VAL A 164 -12.43 6.43 -6.47
C VAL A 164 -12.58 7.26 -7.75
N PRO A 165 -13.73 7.20 -8.43
CA PRO A 165 -13.98 7.89 -9.69
C PRO A 165 -13.66 9.38 -9.62
N GLY A 166 -12.94 9.91 -10.62
CA GLY A 166 -12.56 11.33 -10.66
C GLY A 166 -11.47 11.74 -9.67
N LYS A 167 -11.07 10.86 -8.74
CA LYS A 167 -10.13 11.18 -7.65
C LYS A 167 -8.86 10.37 -7.73
N THR A 168 -8.95 9.03 -7.78
CA THR A 168 -7.76 8.18 -7.69
C THR A 168 -7.99 6.76 -8.20
N CYS A 169 -6.94 6.17 -8.78
CA CYS A 169 -6.87 4.76 -9.13
C CYS A 169 -5.47 4.24 -8.76
N TRP A 170 -5.37 3.46 -7.69
CA TRP A 170 -4.10 2.99 -7.15
C TRP A 170 -3.99 1.48 -7.21
N LEU A 171 -2.90 1.02 -7.81
CA LEU A 171 -2.53 -0.38 -7.92
C LEU A 171 -1.15 -0.56 -7.30
N GLY A 172 -0.99 -1.55 -6.43
CA GLY A 172 0.31 -1.81 -5.79
C GLY A 172 0.47 -3.24 -5.31
N ALA A 173 1.72 -3.62 -5.08
CA ALA A 173 2.12 -4.88 -4.46
C ALA A 173 3.22 -4.58 -3.43
N THR A 174 2.83 -4.27 -2.20
CA THR A 174 3.79 -3.90 -1.14
C THR A 174 4.18 -5.11 -0.29
N PRO A 175 5.48 -5.34 -0.02
CA PRO A 175 5.90 -6.33 0.97
C PRO A 175 5.77 -5.80 2.39
N GLU A 176 5.52 -4.49 2.58
CA GLU A 176 5.57 -3.79 3.86
C GLU A 176 4.23 -3.75 4.60
N ILE A 177 4.25 -4.15 5.87
CA ILE A 177 3.09 -4.09 6.75
C ILE A 177 3.17 -2.78 7.53
N PHE A 178 2.25 -1.86 7.25
CA PHE A 178 2.12 -0.65 8.04
C PHE A 178 1.65 -0.97 9.47
N LEU A 179 0.52 -1.65 9.59
CA LEU A 179 0.00 -2.16 10.86
C LEU A 179 -0.93 -3.35 10.57
N ARG A 180 -0.86 -4.40 11.38
CA ARG A 180 -1.78 -5.54 11.33
C ARG A 180 -2.26 -5.85 12.74
N GLN A 181 -3.58 -5.82 12.93
CA GLN A 181 -4.22 -6.23 14.17
C GLN A 181 -4.95 -7.56 13.99
N SER A 182 -4.80 -8.45 14.96
CA SER A 182 -5.47 -9.75 15.01
C SER A 182 -5.76 -10.16 16.45
N ALA A 183 -6.36 -11.33 16.66
CA ALA A 183 -6.53 -11.90 18.00
C ALA A 183 -5.19 -12.17 18.72
N ALA A 184 -4.09 -12.32 17.99
CA ALA A 184 -2.74 -12.50 18.54
C ALA A 184 -2.04 -11.18 18.90
N GLY A 185 -2.75 -10.05 18.83
CA GLY A 185 -2.20 -8.72 19.06
C GLY A 185 -1.96 -7.94 17.77
N THR A 186 -1.18 -6.86 17.91
CA THR A 186 -0.86 -5.91 16.86
C THR A 186 0.59 -6.02 16.44
N GLU A 187 0.88 -5.90 15.15
CA GLU A 187 2.24 -5.91 14.63
C GLU A 187 2.46 -4.84 13.55
N THR A 188 3.71 -4.41 13.41
CA THR A 188 4.21 -3.60 12.29
C THR A 188 5.59 -4.12 11.88
N MET A 189 6.13 -3.64 10.77
CA MET A 189 7.39 -4.10 10.22
C MET A 189 8.34 -2.93 9.95
N ALA A 190 9.54 -3.00 10.52
CA ALA A 190 10.67 -2.18 10.13
C ALA A 190 11.39 -2.83 8.94
N LEU A 191 11.26 -2.27 7.75
CA LEU A 191 11.90 -2.75 6.52
C LEU A 191 12.99 -1.79 6.08
N ALA A 192 14.25 -2.24 6.17
CA ALA A 192 15.39 -1.47 5.67
C ALA A 192 16.60 -2.36 5.44
N GLY A 193 17.35 -2.07 4.38
CA GLY A 193 18.41 -2.92 3.87
C GLY A 193 17.89 -3.80 2.74
N THR A 194 18.53 -3.68 1.58
CA THR A 194 18.12 -4.36 0.34
C THR A 194 19.34 -4.99 -0.30
N ARG A 195 19.25 -6.28 -0.66
CA ARG A 195 20.26 -6.96 -1.48
C ARG A 195 19.60 -7.71 -2.63
N ARG A 196 20.37 -8.11 -3.64
CA ARG A 196 19.84 -8.92 -4.74
C ARG A 196 19.52 -10.33 -4.23
N VAL A 197 18.46 -10.94 -4.76
CA VAL A 197 18.19 -12.36 -4.50
C VAL A 197 19.38 -13.21 -4.94
N GLY A 198 19.76 -14.18 -4.12
CA GLY A 198 20.87 -15.08 -4.38
C GLY A 198 22.23 -14.56 -3.89
N THR A 199 22.30 -13.38 -3.26
CA THR A 199 23.50 -12.95 -2.54
C THR A 199 23.76 -13.90 -1.37
N SER A 200 24.89 -14.60 -1.38
CA SER A 200 25.29 -15.52 -0.32
C SER A 200 25.89 -14.78 0.87
N GLY A 201 25.80 -15.41 2.04
CA GLY A 201 26.38 -14.89 3.28
C GLY A 201 25.45 -13.99 4.10
N ALA A 202 26.00 -13.49 5.20
CA ALA A 202 25.30 -12.62 6.14
C ALA A 202 25.06 -11.23 5.55
N TRP A 203 24.15 -10.47 6.18
CA TRP A 203 23.96 -9.06 5.87
C TRP A 203 25.24 -8.26 6.15
N GLY A 204 25.53 -7.29 5.29
CA GLY A 204 26.64 -6.37 5.48
C GLY A 204 26.39 -5.43 6.65
N GLN A 205 27.46 -4.86 7.20
CA GLN A 205 27.39 -3.93 8.33
C GLN A 205 26.50 -2.72 8.02
N LYS A 206 26.59 -2.18 6.80
CA LYS A 206 25.77 -1.08 6.33
C LYS A 206 24.27 -1.42 6.39
N GLU A 207 23.85 -2.57 5.86
CA GLU A 207 22.44 -2.96 5.85
C GLU A 207 21.93 -3.22 7.27
N ILE A 208 22.76 -3.79 8.15
CA ILE A 208 22.43 -4.00 9.57
C ILE A 208 22.22 -2.66 10.29
N GLU A 209 23.11 -1.68 10.06
CA GLU A 209 23.01 -0.34 10.64
C GLU A 209 21.77 0.41 10.13
N GLU A 210 21.51 0.38 8.82
CA GLU A 210 20.31 0.98 8.25
C GLU A 210 19.03 0.38 8.83
N GLN A 211 19.02 -0.94 9.04
CA GLN A 211 17.90 -1.66 9.63
C GLN A 211 17.71 -1.31 11.12
N ALA A 212 18.80 -1.16 11.87
CA ALA A 212 18.77 -0.75 13.26
C ALA A 212 18.18 0.66 13.43
N ILE A 213 18.62 1.63 12.61
CA ILE A 213 18.11 3.01 12.63
C ILE A 213 16.59 3.05 12.47
N VAL A 214 16.03 2.31 11.50
CA VAL A 214 14.58 2.27 11.28
C VAL A 214 13.85 1.59 12.44
N THR A 215 14.40 0.50 12.96
CA THR A 215 13.79 -0.23 14.09
C THR A 215 13.74 0.63 15.35
N GLU A 216 14.82 1.35 15.65
CA GLU A 216 14.92 2.23 16.82
C GLU A 216 13.93 3.37 16.71
N TYR A 217 13.91 4.06 15.57
CA TYR A 217 12.95 5.14 15.31
C TYR A 217 11.50 4.67 15.47
N MET A 218 11.13 3.54 14.87
CA MET A 218 9.77 3.01 15.00
C MET A 218 9.43 2.62 16.44
N ALA A 219 10.36 2.02 17.18
CA ALA A 219 10.11 1.63 18.56
C ALA A 219 9.92 2.85 19.48
N GLU A 220 10.73 3.89 19.31
CA GLU A 220 10.59 5.16 20.04
C GLU A 220 9.27 5.86 19.69
N LEU A 221 8.90 5.88 18.41
CA LEU A 221 7.64 6.47 17.95
C LEU A 221 6.44 5.72 18.54
N LEU A 222 6.44 4.38 18.49
CA LEU A 222 5.36 3.56 19.04
C LEU A 222 5.24 3.73 20.57
N GLU A 223 6.36 3.80 21.28
CA GLU A 223 6.34 4.07 22.73
C GLU A 223 5.80 5.47 23.03
N THR A 224 6.17 6.47 22.23
CA THR A 224 5.70 7.86 22.38
C THR A 224 4.21 8.00 22.08
N VAL A 225 3.73 7.36 21.01
CA VAL A 225 2.35 7.51 20.51
C VAL A 225 1.38 6.58 21.25
N CYS A 226 1.80 5.35 21.53
CA CYS A 226 0.94 4.32 22.14
C CYS A 226 1.16 4.14 23.64
N GLY A 227 2.25 4.68 24.21
CA GLY A 227 2.59 4.53 25.63
C GLY A 227 3.12 3.14 26.02
N GLU A 228 3.41 2.28 25.04
CA GLU A 228 3.68 0.86 25.26
C GLU A 228 4.96 0.40 24.58
N LYS A 229 5.66 -0.58 25.19
CA LYS A 229 6.87 -1.18 24.61
C LYS A 229 6.51 -2.34 23.68
N TRP A 230 7.02 -2.28 22.45
CA TRP A 230 6.80 -3.31 21.45
C TRP A 230 7.97 -4.30 21.42
N ARG A 231 7.67 -5.59 21.43
CA ARG A 231 8.65 -6.66 21.30
C ARG A 231 9.22 -6.67 19.89
N ARG A 232 10.55 -6.65 19.78
CA ARG A 232 11.28 -6.71 18.50
C ARG A 232 11.65 -8.17 18.18
N GLN A 233 11.41 -8.61 16.95
CA GLN A 233 11.76 -9.95 16.46
C GLN A 233 12.55 -9.86 15.14
N GLY A 234 13.58 -10.68 14.99
CA GLY A 234 14.48 -10.71 13.82
C GLY A 234 15.88 -10.16 14.14
N PRO A 235 16.67 -9.77 13.12
CA PRO A 235 16.24 -9.54 11.74
C PRO A 235 15.92 -10.82 10.98
N PHE A 236 15.02 -10.71 9.99
CA PHE A 236 14.69 -11.76 9.02
C PHE A 236 15.01 -11.29 7.61
N SER A 237 15.29 -12.25 6.72
CA SER A 237 15.36 -11.98 5.27
C SER A 237 14.00 -12.26 4.64
N LYS A 238 13.41 -11.26 3.99
CA LYS A 238 12.16 -11.39 3.23
C LYS A 238 12.43 -11.13 1.75
N GLN A 239 12.15 -12.09 0.89
CA GLN A 239 12.22 -11.87 -0.55
C GLN A 239 11.03 -11.00 -1.02
N ALA A 240 11.31 -9.98 -1.82
CA ALA A 240 10.33 -9.15 -2.50
C ALA A 240 10.73 -9.00 -3.97
N GLY A 241 10.15 -9.84 -4.83
CA GLY A 241 10.52 -9.89 -6.24
C GLY A 241 11.97 -10.32 -6.46
N ARG A 242 12.80 -9.42 -7.01
CA ARG A 242 14.22 -9.67 -7.34
C ARG A 242 15.19 -9.23 -6.25
N VAL A 243 14.68 -8.76 -5.11
CA VAL A 243 15.49 -8.36 -3.96
C VAL A 243 15.12 -9.15 -2.70
N GLU A 244 16.06 -9.25 -1.79
CA GLU A 244 15.82 -9.62 -0.39
C GLU A 244 15.89 -8.37 0.47
N LEU A 245 15.04 -8.31 1.48
CA LEU A 245 14.87 -7.21 2.39
C LEU A 245 15.21 -7.67 3.81
N CYS A 246 15.98 -6.86 4.53
CA CYS A 246 16.23 -7.09 5.95
C CYS A 246 15.10 -6.45 6.75
N ILE A 247 14.38 -7.25 7.53
CA ILE A 247 13.19 -6.80 8.25
C ILE A 247 13.28 -7.14 9.73
N ARG A 248 12.66 -6.31 10.59
CA ARG A 248 12.29 -6.70 11.95
C ARG A 248 10.81 -6.47 12.16
N LEU A 249 10.18 -7.39 12.88
CA LEU A 249 8.80 -7.25 13.30
C LEU A 249 8.78 -6.59 14.68
N LEU A 250 7.88 -5.62 14.85
CA LEU A 250 7.54 -5.06 16.15
C LEU A 250 6.14 -5.57 16.49
N ARG A 251 5.98 -6.21 17.65
CA ARG A 251 4.73 -6.81 18.11
C ARG A 251 4.30 -6.27 19.47
N TRP A 252 3.01 -6.08 19.65
CA TRP A 252 2.37 -5.80 20.91
C TRP A 252 1.19 -6.76 21.10
N GLU A 253 1.23 -7.55 22.18
CA GLU A 253 0.28 -8.64 22.43
C GLU A 253 -0.89 -8.23 23.34
N GLY A 254 -0.99 -6.94 23.72
CA GLY A 254 -1.95 -6.47 24.72
C GLY A 254 -1.61 -6.92 26.14
N TYR A 255 -2.37 -6.45 27.12
CA TYR A 255 -2.45 -7.11 28.42
C TYR A 255 -3.48 -8.24 28.28
N LEU A 256 -3.03 -9.49 28.34
CA LEU A 256 -3.92 -10.65 28.51
C LEU A 256 -4.72 -10.52 29.81
#